data_AF-A0A031LKH2-F1
#
_entry.id   AF-A0A031LKH2-F1
#
_cell.length_a   1.000
_cell.length_b   1.000
_cell.length_c   1.000
_cell.angle_alpha   90.00
_cell.angle_beta   90.00
_cell.angle_gamma   90.00
#
_symmetry.space_group_name_H-M   'P 1'
#
loop_
_entity.id
_entity.type
_entity.pdbx_description
1 polymer ?
#
loop_
_entity_poly.entity_id
_entity_poly.type
_entity_poly.pdbx_seq_one_letter_code
_entity_poly.pdbx_strand_id
1 'polypeptide(L)'
;MQIDIFLIILISFLSNMLIFLVYKAFLGKKIESILVKLREYDERLNKISSSKRRERIYNKVSKQIKSYNSSLYFYSMLQSILLIVIYMIDLYIVISHFQVNLYLPFEIPILTLTKNGQHLLLGSTLILFILSFVLFTPLSLRRPKVI
;
A
#
# COMPACT_ATOMS: atom_id res chain seq x y z
N MET A 1 15.68 17.28 17.52
CA MET A 1 14.55 17.82 16.72
C MET A 1 14.73 17.61 15.22
N GLN A 2 15.75 18.17 14.56
CA GLN A 2 15.96 17.93 13.10
C GLN A 2 16.34 16.48 12.79
N ILE A 3 17.17 15.86 13.64
CA ILE A 3 17.56 14.45 13.51
C ILE A 3 16.34 13.53 13.68
N ASP A 4 15.45 13.82 14.62
CA ASP A 4 14.24 13.02 14.87
C ASP A 4 13.27 13.08 13.69
N ILE A 5 13.09 14.27 13.09
CA ILE A 5 12.32 14.43 11.85
C ILE A 5 12.91 13.58 10.74
N PHE A 6 14.23 13.66 10.53
CA PHE A 6 14.92 12.85 9.52
C PHE A 6 14.75 11.35 9.78
N LEU A 7 14.86 10.90 11.03
CA LEU A 7 14.70 9.49 11.40
C LEU A 7 13.27 8.98 11.16
N ILE A 8 12.24 9.77 11.47
CA ILE A 8 10.84 9.41 11.17
C ILE A 8 10.63 9.25 9.66
N ILE A 9 11.21 10.16 8.87
CA ILE A 9 11.15 10.09 7.39
C ILE A 9 11.90 8.85 6.89
N LEU A 10 13.08 8.58 7.45
CA LEU A 10 13.91 7.44 7.09
C LEU A 10 13.23 6.11 7.42
N ILE A 11 12.62 5.97 8.60
CA ILE A 11 11.84 4.78 9.00
C ILE A 11 10.71 4.56 8.00
N SER A 12 9.92 5.61 7.71
CA SER A 12 8.82 5.53 6.76
C SER A 12 9.28 5.10 5.37
N PHE A 13 10.42 5.63 4.90
CA PHE A 13 11.03 5.24 3.62
C PHE A 13 11.50 3.78 3.64
N LEU A 14 12.28 3.37 4.64
CA LEU A 14 12.85 2.02 4.74
C LEU A 14 11.76 0.96 4.85
N SER A 15 10.71 1.22 5.62
CA SER A 15 9.57 0.32 5.77
C SER A 15 8.79 0.15 4.47
N ASN A 16 8.51 1.24 3.75
CA ASN A 16 7.87 1.17 2.44
C ASN A 16 8.78 0.48 1.40
N MET A 17 10.08 0.71 1.46
CA MET A 17 11.07 0.03 0.63
C MET A 17 11.10 -1.47 0.91
N LEU A 18 11.04 -1.89 2.17
CA LEU A 18 11.00 -3.29 2.57
C LEU A 18 9.75 -3.97 2.00
N ILE A 19 8.58 -3.34 2.10
CA ILE A 19 7.34 -3.85 1.51
C ILE A 19 7.47 -3.97 0.00
N PHE A 20 8.05 -2.96 -0.66
CA PHE A 20 8.31 -3.01 -2.09
C PHE A 20 9.22 -4.18 -2.48
N LEU A 21 10.27 -4.47 -1.69
CA LEU A 21 11.15 -5.61 -1.92
C LEU A 21 10.40 -6.94 -1.76
N VAL A 22 9.58 -7.09 -0.71
CA VAL A 22 8.72 -8.28 -0.51
C VAL A 22 7.76 -8.44 -1.69
N TYR A 23 7.17 -7.34 -2.15
CA TYR A 23 6.31 -7.33 -3.33
C TYR A 23 7.08 -7.83 -4.56
N LYS A 24 8.21 -7.21 -4.88
CA LYS A 24 9.01 -7.53 -6.07
C LYS A 24 9.54 -8.97 -6.05
N ALA A 25 9.96 -9.46 -4.89
CA ALA A 25 10.56 -10.78 -4.75
C ALA A 25 9.52 -11.91 -4.80
N PHE A 26 8.33 -11.70 -4.22
CA PHE A 26 7.34 -12.75 -3.99
C PHE A 26 5.96 -12.43 -4.59
N LEU A 27 5.27 -11.39 -4.08
CA LEU A 27 3.87 -11.13 -4.45
C LEU A 27 3.70 -10.81 -5.93
N GLY A 28 4.55 -9.95 -6.47
CA GLY A 28 4.54 -9.54 -7.87
C GLY A 28 4.63 -10.74 -8.81
N LYS A 29 5.57 -11.67 -8.56
CA LYS A 29 5.72 -12.89 -9.36
C LYS A 29 4.47 -13.78 -9.32
N LYS A 30 3.82 -13.89 -8.16
CA LYS A 30 2.58 -14.68 -8.00
C LYS A 30 1.41 -14.03 -8.74
N ILE A 31 1.24 -12.72 -8.59
CA ILE A 31 0.18 -11.95 -9.24
C ILE A 31 0.36 -12.00 -10.77
N GLU A 32 1.58 -11.79 -11.26
CA GLU A 32 1.90 -11.85 -12.69
C GLU A 32 1.59 -13.23 -13.28
N SER A 33 2.02 -14.31 -12.62
CA SER A 33 1.70 -15.68 -13.06
C SER A 33 0.19 -15.94 -13.14
N ILE A 34 -0.60 -15.41 -12.19
CA ILE A 34 -2.05 -15.54 -12.19
C ILE A 34 -2.67 -14.72 -13.34
N LEU A 35 -2.18 -13.49 -13.56
CA LEU A 35 -2.65 -12.62 -14.64
C LEU A 35 -2.40 -13.23 -16.02
N VAL A 36 -1.23 -13.84 -16.24
CA VAL A 36 -0.93 -14.55 -17.49
C VAL A 36 -1.95 -15.67 -17.73
N LYS A 37 -2.24 -16.48 -16.71
CA LYS A 37 -3.24 -17.56 -16.83
C LYS A 37 -4.64 -17.03 -17.10
N LEU A 38 -5.04 -15.94 -16.44
CA LEU A 38 -6.33 -15.30 -16.69
C LEU A 38 -6.42 -14.76 -18.12
N ARG A 39 -5.35 -14.14 -18.64
CA ARG A 39 -5.26 -13.64 -20.02
C ARG A 39 -5.36 -14.80 -21.02
N GLU A 40 -4.69 -15.93 -20.78
CA GLU A 40 -4.82 -17.11 -21.62
C GLU A 40 -6.26 -17.64 -21.69
N TYR A 41 -6.98 -17.64 -20.56
CA TYR A 41 -8.39 -18.04 -20.56
C TYR A 41 -9.27 -17.06 -21.34
N ASP A 42 -9.04 -15.76 -21.17
CA ASP A 42 -9.80 -14.73 -21.87
C ASP A 42 -9.56 -14.78 -23.38
N GLU A 43 -8.30 -14.91 -23.82
CA GLU A 43 -7.96 -15.09 -25.24
C GLU A 43 -8.60 -16.35 -25.84
N ARG A 44 -8.58 -17.48 -25.12
CA ARG A 44 -9.23 -18.72 -25.58
C ARG A 44 -10.74 -18.56 -25.73
N LEU A 45 -11.38 -17.81 -24.83
CA LEU A 45 -12.82 -17.52 -24.91
C LEU A 45 -13.14 -16.57 -26.06
N ASN A 46 -12.30 -15.56 -26.30
CA ASN A 46 -12.50 -14.57 -27.36
C ASN A 46 -12.26 -15.13 -28.77
N LYS A 47 -11.42 -16.17 -28.92
CA LYS A 47 -11.24 -16.89 -30.19
C LYS A 47 -12.49 -17.67 -30.65
N ILE A 48 -13.48 -17.88 -29.77
CA ILE A 48 -14.69 -18.62 -30.11
C ILE A 48 -15.75 -17.65 -30.66
N SER A 49 -15.99 -17.70 -31.97
CA SER A 49 -16.98 -16.85 -32.65
C SER A 49 -18.43 -17.10 -32.22
N SER A 50 -18.77 -18.35 -31.92
CA SER A 50 -20.13 -18.72 -31.50
C SER A 50 -20.38 -18.41 -30.02
N SER A 51 -21.30 -17.47 -29.76
CA SER A 51 -21.72 -17.08 -28.40
C SER A 51 -22.16 -18.28 -27.54
N LYS A 52 -23.00 -19.15 -28.10
CA LYS A 52 -23.51 -20.36 -27.43
C LYS A 52 -22.40 -21.35 -27.07
N ARG A 53 -21.37 -21.48 -27.92
CA ARG A 53 -20.21 -22.34 -27.66
C ARG A 53 -19.28 -21.71 -26.62
N ARG A 54 -19.08 -20.40 -26.69
CA ARG A 54 -18.29 -19.61 -25.73
C ARG A 54 -18.87 -19.73 -24.32
N GLU A 55 -20.18 -19.58 -24.16
CA GLU A 55 -20.86 -19.69 -22.86
C GLU A 55 -20.71 -21.09 -22.24
N ARG A 56 -20.88 -22.16 -23.03
CA ARG A 56 -20.66 -23.54 -22.55
C ARG A 56 -19.23 -23.76 -22.07
N ILE A 57 -18.24 -23.25 -22.79
CA ILE A 57 -16.82 -23.38 -22.41
C ILE A 57 -16.52 -22.52 -21.19
N TYR A 58 -17.04 -21.30 -21.13
CA TYR A 58 -16.95 -20.45 -19.96
C TYR A 58 -17.50 -21.15 -18.72
N ASN A 59 -18.67 -21.78 -18.80
CA ASN A 59 -19.25 -22.49 -17.65
C ASN A 59 -18.34 -23.63 -17.15
N LYS A 60 -17.69 -24.37 -18.05
CA LYS A 60 -16.72 -25.43 -17.69
C LYS A 60 -15.47 -24.89 -16.99
N VAL A 61 -15.01 -23.72 -17.41
CA VAL A 61 -13.75 -23.11 -16.94
C VAL A 61 -13.99 -22.07 -15.83
N SER A 62 -15.25 -21.69 -15.58
CA SER A 62 -15.65 -20.63 -14.66
C SER A 62 -15.12 -20.85 -13.24
N LYS A 63 -15.09 -22.11 -12.77
CA LYS A 63 -14.54 -22.47 -11.47
C LYS A 63 -13.04 -22.16 -11.38
N GLN A 64 -12.29 -22.41 -12.46
CA GLN A 64 -10.85 -22.14 -12.54
C GLN A 64 -10.59 -20.64 -12.60
N ILE A 65 -11.32 -19.89 -13.43
CA ILE A 65 -11.23 -18.42 -13.51
C ILE A 65 -11.55 -17.79 -12.14
N LYS A 66 -12.62 -18.24 -11.49
CA LYS A 66 -12.97 -17.78 -10.12
C LYS A 66 -11.85 -18.09 -9.12
N SER A 67 -11.23 -19.26 -9.19
CA SER A 67 -10.10 -19.62 -8.33
C SER A 67 -8.87 -18.73 -8.55
N TYR A 68 -8.54 -18.42 -9.80
CA TYR A 68 -7.46 -17.49 -10.14
C TYR A 68 -7.76 -16.06 -9.68
N ASN A 69 -8.97 -15.56 -9.90
CA ASN A 69 -9.39 -14.26 -9.39
C ASN A 69 -9.33 -14.20 -7.86
N SER A 70 -9.85 -15.22 -7.17
CA SER A 70 -9.76 -15.31 -5.71
C SER A 70 -8.32 -15.30 -5.22
N SER A 71 -7.42 -15.99 -5.91
CA SER A 71 -5.99 -15.97 -5.59
C SER A 71 -5.38 -14.58 -5.80
N LEU A 72 -5.73 -13.88 -6.88
CA LEU A 72 -5.28 -12.51 -7.14
C LEU A 72 -5.74 -11.54 -6.04
N TYR A 73 -7.00 -11.64 -5.62
CA TYR A 73 -7.54 -10.87 -4.50
C TYR A 73 -6.80 -11.19 -3.20
N PHE A 74 -6.54 -12.47 -2.93
CA PHE A 74 -5.80 -12.90 -1.74
C PHE A 74 -4.40 -12.29 -1.69
N TYR A 75 -3.61 -12.36 -2.76
CA TYR A 75 -2.27 -11.79 -2.78
C TYR A 75 -2.28 -10.25 -2.68
N SER A 76 -3.27 -9.60 -3.29
CA SER A 76 -3.45 -8.15 -3.16
C SER A 76 -3.82 -7.75 -1.74
N MET A 77 -4.69 -8.52 -1.08
CA MET A 77 -5.06 -8.32 0.32
C MET A 77 -3.87 -8.56 1.25
N LEU A 78 -3.04 -9.56 0.98
CA LEU A 78 -1.83 -9.84 1.75
C LEU A 78 -0.86 -8.64 1.71
N GLN A 79 -0.72 -7.98 0.57
CA GLN A 79 0.08 -6.77 0.43
C GLN A 79 -0.45 -5.63 1.31
N SER A 80 -1.77 -5.42 1.30
CA SER A 80 -2.42 -4.40 2.14
C SER A 80 -2.29 -4.70 3.63
N ILE A 81 -2.45 -5.97 4.03
CA ILE A 81 -2.26 -6.38 5.43
C ILE A 81 -0.82 -6.15 5.87
N LEU A 82 0.17 -6.53 5.04
CA LEU A 82 1.58 -6.32 5.34
C LEU A 82 1.89 -4.83 5.53
N LEU A 83 1.34 -3.96 4.68
CA LEU A 83 1.46 -2.51 4.80
C LEU A 83 0.89 -1.99 6.12
N ILE A 84 -0.31 -2.46 6.51
CA ILE A 84 -0.96 -2.05 7.77
C ILE A 84 -0.16 -2.53 8.99
N VAL A 85 0.32 -3.78 8.98
CA VAL A 85 1.09 -4.34 10.09
C VAL A 85 2.38 -3.54 10.29
N ILE A 86 3.11 -3.26 9.22
CA ILE A 86 4.35 -2.46 9.29
C ILE A 86 4.05 -1.02 9.73
N TYR A 87 2.98 -0.42 9.19
CA TYR A 87 2.53 0.91 9.64
C TYR A 87 2.29 0.95 11.15
N MET A 88 1.61 -0.05 11.71
CA MET A 88 1.33 -0.09 13.16
C MET A 88 2.59 -0.27 14.00
N ILE A 89 3.54 -1.09 13.52
CA ILE A 89 4.84 -1.27 14.18
C ILE A 89 5.63 0.05 14.17
N ASP A 90 5.73 0.69 13.00
CA ASP A 90 6.43 1.96 12.84
C ASP A 90 5.77 3.06 13.67
N LEU A 91 4.45 3.14 13.69
CA LEU A 91 3.70 4.09 14.50
C LEU A 91 4.02 3.93 15.98
N TYR A 92 4.04 2.69 16.47
CA TYR A 92 4.41 2.39 17.85
C TYR A 92 5.83 2.85 18.16
N ILE A 93 6.80 2.49 17.31
CA ILE A 93 8.20 2.89 17.46
C ILE A 93 8.32 4.42 17.49
N VAL A 94 7.67 5.11 16.54
CA VAL A 94 7.76 6.55 16.37
C VAL A 94 7.17 7.30 17.57
N ILE A 95 5.99 6.90 18.04
CA ILE A 95 5.34 7.54 19.19
C ILE A 95 6.12 7.28 20.49
N SER A 96 6.65 6.07 20.67
CA SER A 96 7.35 5.71 21.92
C SER A 96 8.74 6.33 22.05
N HIS A 97 9.44 6.61 20.94
CA HIS A 97 10.85 6.99 20.97
C HIS A 97 11.15 8.41 20.47
N PHE A 98 10.21 9.07 19.79
CA PHE A 98 10.45 10.38 19.19
C PHE A 98 9.44 11.43 19.65
N GLN A 99 9.94 12.57 20.10
CA GLN A 99 9.13 13.77 20.36
C GLN A 99 9.58 14.88 19.43
N VAL A 100 8.74 15.19 18.45
CA VAL A 100 8.96 16.28 17.51
C VAL A 100 7.95 17.37 17.80
N ASN A 101 8.42 18.61 17.92
CA ASN A 101 7.58 19.80 18.00
C ASN A 101 7.56 20.47 16.62
N LEU A 102 6.38 20.54 16.00
CA LEU A 102 6.19 21.27 14.74
C LEU A 102 5.50 22.60 15.05
N TYR A 103 5.98 23.67 14.43
CA TYR A 103 5.41 25.01 14.59
C TYR A 103 4.82 25.46 13.27
N LEU A 104 3.60 26.01 13.33
CA LEU A 104 2.92 26.61 12.19
C LEU A 104 3.05 28.14 12.22
N PRO A 105 3.07 28.79 11.06
CA PRO A 105 3.07 30.24 10.97
C PRO A 105 1.70 30.87 11.26
N PHE A 106 0.64 30.06 11.43
CA PHE A 106 -0.71 30.51 11.73
C PHE A 106 -1.40 29.60 12.77
N GLU A 107 -2.36 30.15 13.49
CA GLU A 107 -3.17 29.43 14.47
C GLU A 107 -4.29 28.63 13.78
N ILE A 108 -4.47 27.38 14.21
CA ILE A 108 -5.63 26.55 13.88
C ILE A 108 -6.34 26.23 15.20
N PRO A 109 -7.58 26.72 15.45
CA PRO A 109 -8.25 26.75 16.76
C PRO A 109 -8.48 25.41 17.49
N ILE A 110 -8.02 24.29 16.93
CA ILE A 110 -8.21 22.93 17.46
C ILE A 110 -6.90 22.12 17.39
N LEU A 111 -5.99 22.50 16.50
CA LEU A 111 -4.76 21.75 16.21
C LEU A 111 -3.50 22.44 16.73
N THR A 112 -3.58 23.71 17.14
CA THR A 112 -2.40 24.45 17.61
C THR A 112 -2.57 24.99 19.01
N LEU A 113 -1.47 25.00 19.77
CA LEU A 113 -1.35 25.63 21.07
C LEU A 113 -0.32 26.75 20.98
N THR A 114 -0.74 27.97 21.31
CA THR A 114 0.15 29.14 21.24
C THR A 114 1.07 29.16 22.46
N LYS A 115 2.37 28.98 22.25
CA LYS A 115 3.40 29.03 23.30
C LYS A 115 4.52 29.96 22.86
N ASN A 116 4.81 30.99 23.66
CA ASN A 116 5.85 31.99 23.40
C ASN A 116 5.73 32.68 22.01
N GLY A 117 4.51 32.99 21.57
CA GLY A 117 4.26 33.64 20.27
C GLY A 117 4.42 32.72 19.05
N GLN A 118 4.61 31.42 19.25
CA GLN A 118 4.65 30.40 18.20
C GLN A 118 3.46 29.45 18.34
N HIS A 119 2.89 29.02 17.21
CA HIS A 119 1.76 28.09 17.19
C HIS A 119 2.28 26.65 17.10
N LEU A 120 2.37 25.96 18.24
CA LEU A 120 2.80 24.56 18.32
C LEU A 120 1.68 23.64 17.85
N LEU A 121 1.95 22.76 16.88
CA LEU A 121 0.99 21.76 16.41
C LEU A 121 0.86 20.62 17.42
N LEU A 122 -0.35 20.38 17.91
CA LEU A 122 -0.69 19.23 18.77
C LEU A 122 -0.57 17.93 17.97
N GLY A 123 0.04 16.91 18.56
CA GLY A 123 0.25 15.63 17.87
C GLY A 123 1.23 15.71 16.69
N SER A 124 2.13 16.68 16.70
CA SER A 124 3.15 16.94 15.67
C SER A 124 3.92 15.70 15.23
N THR A 125 4.37 14.84 16.15
CA THR A 125 5.02 13.56 15.81
C THR A 125 4.12 12.65 14.97
N LEU A 126 2.85 12.50 15.37
CA LEU A 126 1.89 11.63 14.70
C LEU A 126 1.54 12.16 13.31
N ILE A 127 1.32 13.47 13.18
CA ILE A 127 1.02 14.11 11.90
C ILE A 127 2.20 13.96 10.94
N LEU A 128 3.42 14.22 11.42
CA LEU A 128 4.64 14.06 10.63
C LEU A 128 4.79 12.62 10.12
N PHE A 129 4.56 11.65 11.00
CA PHE A 129 4.62 10.24 10.64
C PHE A 129 3.59 9.88 9.57
N ILE A 130 2.32 10.28 9.74
CA ILE A 130 1.26 10.01 8.76
C ILE A 130 1.62 10.60 7.40
N LEU A 131 2.04 11.88 7.37
CA LEU A 131 2.42 12.55 6.12
C LEU A 131 3.60 11.86 5.44
N SER A 132 4.63 11.50 6.21
CA SER A 132 5.79 10.79 5.69
C SER A 132 5.43 9.41 5.17
N PHE A 133 4.57 8.67 5.88
CA PHE A 133 4.13 7.36 5.45
C PHE A 133 3.34 7.45 4.14
N VAL A 134 2.35 8.35 4.07
CA VAL A 134 1.53 8.60 2.87
C VAL A 134 2.39 8.99 1.68
N LEU A 135 3.45 9.79 1.88
CA LEU A 135 4.39 10.18 0.84
C LEU A 135 5.07 8.97 0.18
N PHE A 136 5.38 7.92 0.94
CA PHE A 136 6.10 6.74 0.44
C PHE A 136 5.20 5.53 0.14
N THR A 137 3.92 5.54 0.53
CA THR A 137 2.95 4.48 0.20
C THR A 137 2.86 4.13 -1.29
N PRO A 138 2.96 5.07 -2.25
CA PRO A 138 2.99 4.71 -3.68
C PRO A 138 4.15 3.78 -4.06
N LEU A 139 5.28 3.81 -3.34
CA LEU A 139 6.42 2.93 -3.56
C LEU A 139 6.09 1.49 -3.19
N SER A 140 5.40 1.28 -2.08
CA SER A 140 5.03 -0.04 -1.56
C SER A 140 3.84 -0.67 -2.29
N LEU A 141 2.95 0.15 -2.87
CA LEU A 141 1.75 -0.30 -3.60
C LEU A 141 1.92 -0.37 -5.13
N ARG A 142 3.15 -0.33 -5.64
CA ARG A 142 3.40 -0.39 -7.09
C ARG A 142 2.75 -1.64 -7.68
N ARG A 143 1.69 -1.46 -8.47
CA ARG A 143 0.99 -2.54 -9.13
C ARG A 143 1.79 -3.04 -10.35
N PRO A 144 1.58 -4.29 -10.79
CA PRO A 144 2.14 -4.74 -12.04
C PRO A 144 1.61 -3.82 -13.13
N LYS A 145 2.50 -3.24 -13.95
CA LYS A 145 2.05 -2.61 -15.20
C LYS A 145 1.53 -3.75 -16.06
N VAL A 146 0.23 -3.75 -16.32
CA VAL A 146 -0.35 -4.64 -17.34
C VAL A 146 0.28 -4.17 -18.66
N ILE A 147 1.27 -4.93 -19.15
CA ILE A 147 1.85 -4.75 -20.49
C ILE A 147 0.91 -5.43 -21.48
#